data_AF-A0A0L6U133-F1
#
_entry.id   AF-A0A0L6U133-F1
#
_cell.length_a   1.000
_cell.length_b   1.000
_cell.length_c   1.000
_cell.angle_alpha   90.00
_cell.angle_beta   90.00
_cell.angle_gamma   90.00
#
_symmetry.space_group_name_H-M   'P 1'
#
loop_
_entity.id
_entity.type
_entity.pdbx_description
1 polymer ?
#
loop_
_entity_poly.entity_id
_entity_poly.type
_entity_poly.pdbx_seq_one_letter_code
_entity_poly.pdbx_strand_id
1 'polypeptide(L)' 'MKQLKIVITSRFKKDYKDLIKRGRNPELLQQVISTLTKGEKLPEKYKDHVLVGNWVGYRECHIQPDWLLIYKLSSIS' A
#
# COMPACT_ATOMS: atom_id res chain seq x y z
N MET A 1 -6.72 17.97 -10.60
CA MET A 1 -5.72 17.13 -9.92
C MET A 1 -6.18 15.68 -10.06
N LYS A 2 -5.36 14.75 -10.57
CA LYS A 2 -5.76 13.34 -10.76
C LYS A 2 -5.71 12.64 -9.40
N GLN A 3 -6.86 12.23 -8.88
CA GLN A 3 -6.95 11.44 -7.66
C GLN A 3 -7.17 9.98 -8.02
N LEU A 4 -6.32 9.09 -7.52
CA LEU A 4 -6.47 7.66 -7.79
C LEU A 4 -7.60 7.07 -6.93
N LYS A 5 -8.44 6.23 -7.56
CA LYS A 5 -9.49 5.50 -6.86
C LYS A 5 -8.88 4.33 -6.10
N ILE A 6 -9.09 4.28 -4.80
CA ILE A 6 -8.65 3.16 -3.96
C ILE A 6 -9.63 2.00 -4.14
N VAL A 7 -9.09 0.83 -4.46
CA VAL A 7 -9.83 -0.44 -4.45
C VAL A 7 -9.21 -1.35 -3.41
N ILE A 8 -9.99 -1.71 -2.40
CA ILE A 8 -9.56 -2.61 -1.32
C ILE A 8 -10.07 -4.02 -1.55
N THR A 9 -9.20 -5.00 -1.37
CA THR A 9 -9.57 -6.41 -1.46
C THR A 9 -10.16 -6.91 -0.14
N SER A 10 -10.96 -7.97 -0.20
CA SER A 10 -11.49 -8.62 1.02
C SER A 10 -10.39 -9.16 1.92
N ARG A 11 -9.29 -9.66 1.33
CA ARG A 11 -8.08 -10.10 2.05
C ARG A 11 -7.45 -8.92 2.80
N PHE A 12 -7.22 -7.79 2.12
CA PHE A 12 -6.70 -6.58 2.75
C PHE A 12 -7.54 -6.13 3.97
N LYS A 13 -8.87 -6.13 3.87
CA LYS A 13 -9.74 -5.78 5.00
C LYS A 13 -9.53 -6.69 6.21
N LYS A 14 -9.30 -7.98 5.99
CA LYS A 14 -9.06 -8.96 7.05
C LYS A 14 -7.70 -8.72 7.70
N ASP A 15 -6.64 -8.59 6.89
CA ASP A 15 -5.27 -8.37 7.37
C ASP A 15 -5.15 -7.03 8.10
N TYR A 16 -5.76 -5.97 7.56
CA TYR A 16 -5.82 -4.66 8.21
C TYR A 16 -6.43 -4.76 9.61
N LYS A 17 -7.60 -5.41 9.75
CA LYS A 17 -8.24 -5.59 11.06
C LYS A 17 -7.34 -6.35 12.04
N ASP A 18 -6.65 -7.39 11.57
CA ASP A 18 -5.75 -8.18 12.42
C ASP A 18 -4.55 -7.35 12.89
N LEU A 19 -3.94 -6.55 12.02
CA LEU A 19 -2.84 -5.66 12.34
C LEU A 19 -3.23 -4.57 13.34
N ILE A 20 -4.42 -3.97 13.18
CA ILE A 20 -4.93 -3.00 14.16
C ILE A 20 -5.18 -3.65 15.51
N LYS A 21 -5.71 -4.88 15.54
CA LYS A 21 -5.87 -5.64 16.79
C LYS A 21 -4.53 -5.94 17.47
N ARG A 22 -3.45 -6.11 16.70
CA ARG A 22 -2.08 -6.28 17.22
C ARG A 22 -1.44 -4.97 17.70
N GLY A 23 -2.15 -3.84 17.67
CA GLY A 23 -1.66 -2.55 18.14
C GLY A 23 -0.81 -1.78 17.13
N ARG A 24 -0.85 -2.14 15.84
CA ARG A 24 -0.15 -1.38 14.79
C ARG A 24 -0.86 -0.03 14.58
N ASN A 25 -0.08 1.03 14.35
CA ASN A 25 -0.64 2.37 14.14
C ASN A 25 -1.27 2.51 12.72
N PRO A 26 -2.60 2.66 12.59
CA PRO A 26 -3.26 2.85 11.30
C PRO A 26 -2.84 4.12 10.54
N GLU A 27 -2.36 5.14 11.25
CA GLU A 27 -1.98 6.42 10.66
C GLU A 27 -0.83 6.28 9.67
N LEU A 28 0.13 5.39 9.96
CA LEU A 28 1.28 5.13 9.09
C LEU A 28 0.83 4.60 7.72
N LEU A 29 -0.14 3.69 7.73
CA LEU A 29 -0.75 3.17 6.51
C LEU A 29 -1.53 4.26 5.78
N GLN A 30 -2.29 5.08 6.50
CA GLN A 30 -3.03 6.19 5.89
C GLN A 30 -2.12 7.21 5.22
N GLN A 31 -0.97 7.53 5.81
CA GLN A 31 0.02 8.42 5.18
C GLN A 31 0.48 7.88 3.83
N VAL A 32 0.86 6.60 3.79
CA VAL A 32 1.30 5.92 2.55
C VAL A 32 0.20 5.94 1.50
N ILE A 33 -1.03 5.57 1.87
CA ILE A 33 -2.18 5.60 0.96
C ILE A 33 -2.47 7.03 0.46
N SER A 34 -2.37 8.04 1.33
CA SER A 34 -2.57 9.44 0.96
C SER A 34 -1.55 9.90 -0.08
N THR A 35 -0.25 9.62 0.12
CA THR A 35 0.81 9.93 -0.85
C THR A 35 0.56 9.21 -2.18
N LEU A 36 0.23 7.92 -2.13
CA LEU A 36 -0.06 7.14 -3.34
C LEU A 36 -1.27 7.70 -4.09
N THR A 37 -2.36 8.04 -3.41
CA THR A 37 -3.57 8.57 -4.05
C THR A 37 -3.39 9.93 -4.70
N LYS A 38 -2.44 10.73 -4.20
CA LYS A 38 -2.01 11.98 -4.83
C LYS A 38 -1.14 11.77 -6.07
N GLY A 39 -0.72 10.53 -6.33
CA GLY A 39 0.22 10.21 -7.41
C GLY A 39 1.66 10.61 -7.10
N GLU A 40 1.96 10.87 -5.83
CA GLU A 40 3.30 11.20 -5.38
C GLU A 40 4.14 9.93 -5.16
N LYS A 41 5.46 10.04 -5.31
CA LYS A 41 6.37 8.94 -5.00
C LYS A 41 6.50 8.77 -3.49
N LEU A 42 6.51 7.51 -3.04
CA LEU A 42 6.80 7.21 -1.64
C LEU A 42 8.27 7.54 -1.33
N PRO A 43 8.56 8.13 -0.15
CA PRO A 43 9.94 8.36 0.27
C PRO A 43 10.70 7.04 0.47
N GLU A 44 12.02 7.09 0.30
CA GLU A 44 12.93 5.92 0.29
C GLU A 44 12.84 5.06 1.56
N LYS A 45 12.44 5.65 2.69
CA LYS A 45 12.21 4.94 3.96
C LYS A 45 11.21 3.78 3.83
N TYR A 46 10.26 3.87 2.90
CA TYR A 46 9.26 2.83 2.67
C TYR A 46 9.76 1.70 1.75
N LYS A 47 11.01 1.76 1.24
CA LYS A 47 11.60 0.71 0.40
C LYS A 47 10.65 0.18 -0.69
N ASP A 48 9.94 1.10 -1.34
CA ASP A 48 9.02 0.78 -2.43
C ASP A 48 9.79 0.12 -3.58
N HIS A 49 9.36 -1.07 -3.98
CA HIS A 49 9.95 -1.81 -5.07
C HIS A 49 8.88 -2.55 -5.87
N VAL A 50 9.17 -2.78 -7.15
CA VAL A 50 8.30 -3.57 -8.03
C VAL A 50 8.48 -5.05 -7.73
N LEU A 51 7.38 -5.78 -7.65
CA LEU A 51 7.42 -7.24 -7.54
C LEU A 51 7.59 -7.86 -8.93
N VAL A 52 8.33 -8.96 -8.98
CA VAL A 52 8.66 -9.69 -10.22
C VAL A 52 7.98 -11.07 -10.26
N GLY A 53 7.99 -11.72 -11.42
CA GLY A 53 7.39 -13.05 -11.62
C GLY A 53 5.86 -13.01 -11.68
N ASN A 54 5.18 -13.87 -10.91
CA ASN A 54 3.71 -13.94 -10.86
C ASN A 54 3.06 -12.65 -10.33
N TRP A 55 3.84 -11.77 -9.70
CA TRP A 55 3.40 -10.50 -9.13
C TRP A 55 3.78 -9.32 -10.03
N VAL A 56 4.04 -9.54 -11.32
CA VAL A 56 4.39 -8.46 -12.25
C VAL A 56 3.31 -7.38 -12.26
N GLY A 57 3.72 -6.13 -12.09
CA GLY A 57 2.83 -4.96 -11.98
C GLY A 57 2.29 -4.69 -10.58
N TYR A 58 2.57 -5.54 -9.60
CA TYR A 58 2.41 -5.19 -8.19
C TYR A 58 3.67 -4.51 -7.66
N ARG A 59 3.48 -3.70 -6.62
CA ARG A 59 4.52 -3.00 -5.88
C ARG A 59 4.37 -3.36 -4.41
N GLU A 60 5.50 -3.45 -3.72
CA GLU A 60 5.54 -3.66 -2.28
C GLU A 60 6.30 -2.51 -1.63
N CYS A 61 5.78 -2.03 -0.50
CA CYS A 61 6.48 -1.06 0.35
C CYS A 61 6.41 -1.46 1.83
N HIS A 62 7.47 -1.17 2.56
CA HIS A 62 7.63 -1.44 3.98
C HIS A 62 7.16 -0.24 4.81
N ILE A 63 6.00 -0.33 5.43
CA ILE A 63 5.52 0.65 6.41
C ILE A 63 6.31 0.54 7.71
N GLN A 64 6.63 -0.70 8.11
CA GLN A 64 7.52 -1.05 9.22
C GLN A 64 8.33 -2.30 8.85
N PRO A 65 9.38 -2.68 9.61
CA PRO A 65 10.19 -3.87 9.32
C PRO A 65 9.38 -5.16 9.13
N ASP A 66 8.26 -5.28 9.85
CA ASP A 66 7.36 -6.44 9.84
C ASP A 66 5.95 -6.07 9.32
N TRP A 67 5.84 -4.96 8.59
CA TRP A 67 4.57 -4.49 8.02
C TRP A 67 4.76 -4.00 6.59
N LEU A 68 4.27 -4.80 5.66
CA LEU A 68 4.35 -4.56 4.22
C LEU A 68 2.97 -4.17 3.68
N LEU A 69 2.96 -3.29 2.69
CA LEU A 69 1.80 -2.98 1.86
C LEU A 69 2.11 -3.38 0.42
N ILE A 70 1.35 -4.33 -0.09
CA ILE A 70 1.34 -4.71 -1.50
C ILE A 70 0.19 -3.98 -2.18
N TYR A 71 0.48 -3.26 -3.26
CA TYR A 71 -0.51 -2.54 -4.04
C TYR A 71 -0.24 -2.65 -5.55
N LYS A 72 -1.25 -2.34 -6.35
CA LYS A 72 -1.16 -2.30 -7.80
C LYS A 72 -1.78 -1.02 -8.33
N LEU A 73 -1.05 -0.35 -9.22
CA LEU A 73 -1.60 0.78 -9.97
C LEU A 73 -2.28 0.21 -11.22
N SER A 74 -3.59 0.40 -11.32
CA SER A 74 -4.36 0.03 -12.50
C SER A 74 -4.87 1.29 -13.16
N SER A 75 -4.47 1.53 -14.41
CA SER A 75 -5.16 2.52 -15.25
C SER A 75 -6.42 1.83 -15.74
N ILE A 76 -7.57 2.18 -15.14
CA ILE A 76 -8.85 1.85 -15.77
C ILE A 76 -8.96 2.82 -16.93
N SER A 77 -8.68 2.32 -18.14
CA SER A 77 -8.94 3.03 -19.39
C SER A 77 -10.44 3.18 -19.63
#